data_AF-H9F2C1-F1
#
_entry.id   AF-H9F2C1-F1
#
_cell.length_a   1.000
_cell.length_b   1.000
_cell.length_c   1.000
_cell.angle_alpha   90.00
_cell.angle_beta   90.00
_cell.angle_gamma   90.00
#
_symmetry.space_group_name_H-M   'P 1'
#
loop_
_entity.id
_entity.type
_entity.pdbx_description
1 polymer ?
#
loop_
_entity_poly.entity_id
_entity_poly.type
_entity_poly.pdbx_seq_one_letter_code
_entity_poly.pdbx_strand_id
1 'polypeptide(L)'
;TISPMEKALVKMDIQIALSSRYYGRVAPRSGLAAKHVVDVGAGVTDEDYRGNIGVVVFNFGKEKFEVKKGDRIAQLICERIFYPEIEEVQALDDTERGSGGFGSTGKN
;
A
#
# COMPACT_ATOMS: atom_id res chain seq x y z
N THR A 1 0.53 16.53 12.99
CA THR A 1 1.72 15.92 13.60
C THR A 1 1.58 14.42 13.76
N ILE A 2 2.61 13.66 13.38
CA ILE A 2 2.76 12.22 13.64
C ILE A 2 4.05 12.03 14.43
N SER A 3 3.98 11.52 15.66
CA SER A 3 5.15 11.31 16.51
C SER A 3 6.04 10.19 15.97
N PRO A 4 7.32 10.12 16.40
CA PRO A 4 8.18 8.96 16.14
C PRO A 4 7.51 7.65 16.56
N MET A 5 7.62 6.63 15.72
CA MET A 5 7.06 5.28 15.91
C MET A 5 5.53 5.23 16.03
N GLU A 6 4.83 6.29 15.62
CA GLU A 6 3.36 6.36 15.60
C GLU A 6 2.80 6.33 14.19
N LYS A 7 1.48 6.16 14.10
CA LYS A 7 0.73 6.24 12.84
C LYS A 7 -0.42 7.23 12.91
N ALA A 8 -0.79 7.79 11.76
CA ALA A 8 -2.01 8.58 11.63
C ALA A 8 -2.77 8.23 10.36
N LEU A 9 -4.11 8.31 10.46
CA LEU A 9 -4.99 8.29 9.29
C LEU A 9 -5.18 9.73 8.81
N VAL A 10 -4.65 10.06 7.63
CA VAL A 10 -4.85 11.36 6.99
C VAL A 10 -5.99 11.23 5.98
N LYS A 11 -7.11 11.93 6.23
CA LYS A 11 -8.27 11.97 5.34
C LYS A 11 -7.97 12.86 4.13
N MET A 12 -8.29 12.38 2.94
CA MET A 12 -8.11 13.13 1.69
C MET A 12 -9.36 13.96 1.33
N ASP A 13 -10.48 13.73 2.01
CA ASP A 13 -11.76 14.41 1.78
C ASP A 13 -12.24 14.31 0.32
N ILE A 14 -11.89 13.19 -0.31
CA ILE A 14 -12.37 12.77 -1.62
C ILE A 14 -12.89 11.34 -1.55
N GLN A 15 -13.80 11.05 -2.44
CA GLN A 15 -14.26 9.71 -2.77
C GLN A 15 -13.90 9.44 -4.23
N ILE A 16 -13.65 8.18 -4.57
CA ILE A 16 -13.32 7.78 -5.93
C ILE A 16 -14.20 6.60 -6.37
N ALA A 17 -14.38 6.48 -7.68
CA ALA A 17 -14.88 5.27 -8.31
C ALA A 17 -13.81 4.82 -9.30
N LEU A 18 -13.24 3.64 -9.08
CA LEU A 18 -12.19 3.08 -9.93
C LEU A 18 -12.82 2.39 -11.14
N SER A 19 -12.08 2.36 -12.24
CA SER A 19 -12.46 1.58 -13.41
C SER A 19 -12.45 0.09 -13.07
N SER A 20 -13.32 -0.68 -13.72
CA SER A 20 -13.40 -2.11 -13.48
C SER A 20 -12.05 -2.81 -13.69
N ARG A 21 -11.75 -3.79 -12.82
CA ARG A 21 -10.50 -4.59 -12.80
C ARG A 21 -9.27 -3.82 -12.34
N TYR A 22 -9.48 -2.74 -11.59
CA TYR A 22 -8.42 -2.00 -10.93
C TYR A 22 -8.77 -1.78 -9.46
N TYR A 23 -7.78 -1.94 -8.59
CA TYR A 23 -7.85 -1.37 -7.24
C TYR A 23 -6.92 -0.14 -7.15
N GLY A 24 -7.22 0.73 -6.20
CA GLY A 24 -6.43 1.93 -5.94
C GLY A 24 -5.39 1.62 -4.88
N ARG A 25 -4.12 1.52 -5.27
CA ARG A 25 -3.01 1.38 -4.32
C ARG A 25 -2.54 2.74 -3.85
N VAL A 26 -2.73 3.05 -2.57
CA VAL A 26 -2.09 4.19 -1.93
C VAL A 26 -0.64 3.81 -1.59
N ALA A 27 0.31 4.43 -2.28
CA ALA A 27 1.72 4.09 -2.21
C ALA A 27 2.57 5.23 -1.59
N PRO A 28 3.69 4.90 -0.94
CA PRO A 28 4.60 5.91 -0.39
C PRO A 28 5.28 6.72 -1.50
N ARG A 29 5.62 7.97 -1.20
CA ARG A 29 6.47 8.81 -2.05
C ARG A 29 7.92 8.66 -1.62
N SER A 30 8.81 8.32 -2.55
CA SER A 30 10.24 8.06 -2.26
C SER A 30 10.93 9.20 -1.52
N GLY A 31 10.62 10.46 -1.86
CA GLY A 31 11.20 11.62 -1.18
C GLY A 31 10.83 11.72 0.30
N LEU A 32 9.62 11.31 0.69
CA LEU A 32 9.19 11.28 2.09
C LEU A 32 9.79 10.09 2.83
N ALA A 33 9.82 8.92 2.18
CA ALA A 33 10.46 7.73 2.74
C ALA A 33 11.96 7.95 3.00
N ALA A 34 12.71 8.49 2.03
CA ALA A 34 14.15 8.68 2.17
C ALA A 34 14.54 9.80 3.15
N LYS A 35 13.77 10.90 3.19
CA LYS A 35 14.14 12.09 4.00
C LYS A 35 13.53 12.10 5.39
N HIS A 36 12.34 11.52 5.56
CA HIS A 36 11.58 11.56 6.81
C HIS A 36 11.32 10.18 7.41
N VAL A 37 11.76 9.10 6.73
CA VAL A 37 11.57 7.71 7.19
C VAL A 37 10.08 7.40 7.42
N VAL A 38 9.26 7.86 6.49
CA VAL A 38 7.80 7.69 6.50
C VAL A 38 7.38 6.65 5.47
N ASP A 39 6.41 5.82 5.84
CA ASP A 39 5.82 4.81 4.96
C ASP A 39 4.29 4.89 4.95
N VAL A 40 3.68 4.18 3.99
CA VAL A 40 2.21 4.08 3.85
C VAL A 40 1.77 2.65 4.11
N GLY A 41 0.85 2.50 5.06
CA GLY A 41 0.20 1.24 5.41
C GLY A 41 -1.14 1.02 4.72
N ALA A 42 -1.67 -0.21 4.86
CA ALA A 42 -2.92 -0.68 4.27
C ALA A 42 -2.94 -0.47 2.75
N GLY A 43 -3.43 0.69 2.30
CA GLY A 43 -3.24 1.17 0.95
C GLY A 43 -4.04 0.46 -0.13
N VAL A 44 -4.88 -0.53 0.18
CA VAL A 44 -5.82 -1.13 -0.77
C VAL A 44 -7.13 -0.35 -0.71
N THR A 45 -7.48 0.32 -1.80
CA THR A 45 -8.81 0.91 -2.01
C THR A 45 -9.55 0.08 -3.03
N ASP A 46 -10.62 -0.58 -2.59
CA ASP A 46 -11.43 -1.46 -3.43
C ASP A 46 -12.24 -0.69 -4.48
N GLU A 47 -12.54 -1.35 -5.59
CA GLU A 47 -13.28 -0.81 -6.74
C GLU A 47 -14.68 -0.30 -6.35
N ASP A 48 -15.31 -0.94 -5.37
CA ASP A 48 -16.66 -0.66 -4.87
C ASP A 48 -16.68 0.29 -3.67
N TYR A 49 -15.52 0.71 -3.14
CA TYR A 49 -15.46 1.65 -2.04
C TYR A 49 -15.94 3.06 -2.46
N ARG A 50 -16.85 3.66 -1.68
CA ARG A 50 -17.40 5.01 -1.92
C ARG A 50 -17.23 5.97 -0.75
N GLY A 51 -16.46 5.57 0.27
CA GLY A 51 -16.17 6.43 1.41
C GLY A 51 -15.02 7.41 1.17
N ASN A 52 -14.63 8.11 2.24
CA ASN A 52 -13.51 9.05 2.22
C ASN A 52 -12.18 8.29 2.16
N ILE A 53 -11.37 8.57 1.15
CA ILE A 53 -10.04 7.97 1.00
C ILE A 53 -9.12 8.42 2.13
N GLY A 54 -8.55 7.44 2.82
CA GLY A 54 -7.61 7.65 3.90
C GLY A 54 -6.21 7.16 3.55
N VAL A 55 -5.20 7.91 3.96
CA VAL A 55 -3.79 7.51 3.88
C VAL A 55 -3.33 7.15 5.29
N VAL A 56 -2.98 5.88 5.52
CA VAL A 56 -2.37 5.45 6.79
C VAL A 56 -0.87 5.72 6.71
N VAL A 57 -0.43 6.78 7.37
CA VAL A 57 0.97 7.20 7.37
C VAL A 57 1.66 6.67 8.62
N PHE A 58 2.74 5.92 8.44
CA PHE A 58 3.64 5.49 9.50
C PHE A 58 4.86 6.40 9.56
N ASN A 59 5.22 6.87 10.75
CA ASN A 59 6.47 7.58 10.97
C ASN A 59 7.46 6.67 11.70
N PHE A 60 8.40 6.08 10.96
CA PHE A 60 9.50 5.30 11.52
C PHE A 60 10.75 6.17 11.81
N GLY A 61 10.66 7.47 11.57
CA GLY A 61 11.71 8.43 11.87
C GLY A 61 11.83 8.71 13.36
N LYS A 62 12.94 9.35 13.74
CA LYS A 62 13.21 9.80 15.11
C LYS A 62 12.62 11.18 15.42
N GLU A 63 12.16 11.89 14.39
CA GLU A 63 11.59 13.23 14.49
C GLU A 63 10.07 13.20 14.24
N LYS A 64 9.37 14.22 14.72
CA LYS A 64 7.95 14.39 14.42
C LYS A 64 7.77 14.69 12.93
N PHE A 65 6.84 13.99 12.28
CA PHE A 65 6.46 14.28 10.90
C PHE A 65 5.24 15.19 10.88
N GLU A 66 5.39 16.40 10.32
CA GLU A 66 4.30 17.36 10.22
C GLU A 66 3.63 17.28 8.86
N VAL A 67 2.33 16.96 8.87
CA VAL A 67 1.46 16.99 7.68
C VAL A 67 0.59 18.22 7.77
N LYS A 68 0.69 19.10 6.76
CA LYS A 68 -0.16 20.29 6.62
C LYS A 68 -1.18 20.08 5.51
N LYS A 69 -2.29 20.81 5.59
CA LYS A 69 -3.30 20.82 4.53
C LYS A 69 -2.64 21.23 3.20
N GLY A 70 -2.83 20.40 2.17
CA GLY A 70 -2.24 20.62 0.84
C GLY A 70 -0.93 19.85 0.59
N ASP A 71 -0.31 19.26 1.62
CA ASP A 71 0.87 18.44 1.42
C ASP A 71 0.53 17.15 0.68
N ARG A 72 1.33 16.84 -0.36
CA ARG A 72 1.23 15.57 -1.08
C ARG A 72 1.96 14.49 -0.27
N ILE A 73 1.23 13.70 0.51
CA ILE A 73 1.82 12.69 1.43
C ILE A 73 1.90 11.27 0.87
N ALA A 74 1.16 10.97 -0.20
CA ALA A 74 1.12 9.67 -0.85
C ALA A 74 0.83 9.85 -2.35
N GLN A 75 0.73 8.73 -3.07
CA GLN A 75 0.26 8.70 -4.45
C GLN A 75 -0.71 7.52 -4.62
N LEU A 76 -1.70 7.69 -5.49
CA LEU A 76 -2.64 6.62 -5.85
C LEU A 76 -2.19 5.99 -7.17
N ILE A 77 -2.10 4.67 -7.21
CA ILE A 77 -1.75 3.89 -8.40
C ILE A 77 -2.94 2.99 -8.71
N CYS A 78 -3.46 3.07 -9.93
CA CYS A 78 -4.50 2.15 -10.41
C CYS A 78 -3.82 0.84 -10.83
N GLU A 79 -3.81 -0.14 -9.94
CA GLU A 79 -3.18 -1.44 -10.16
C GLU A 79 -4.19 -2.39 -10.80
N ARG A 80 -3.84 -2.95 -11.96
CA ARG A 80 -4.71 -3.88 -12.69
C ARG A 80 -4.73 -5.24 -11.99
N ILE A 81 -5.92 -5.80 -11.83
CA ILE A 81 -6.15 -7.10 -11.17
C ILE A 81 -7.09 -8.00 -11.97
N PHE A 82 -7.14 -9.26 -11.56
CA PHE A 82 -8.17 -10.22 -11.94
C PHE A 82 -9.07 -10.50 -10.73
N TYR A 83 -10.34 -10.78 -10.99
CA TYR A 83 -11.28 -11.35 -10.00
C TYR A 83 -11.54 -12.82 -10.39
N PRO A 84 -10.60 -13.75 -10.10
CA PRO A 84 -10.78 -15.16 -10.43
C PRO A 84 -11.80 -15.82 -9.50
N GLU A 85 -12.46 -16.87 -9.99
CA GLU A 85 -13.12 -17.83 -9.12
C GLU A 85 -12.05 -18.69 -8.43
N ILE A 86 -12.27 -19.01 -7.16
CA ILE A 86 -11.36 -19.86 -6.39
C ILE A 86 -11.80 -21.33 -6.57
N GLU A 87 -10.87 -22.19 -6.94
CA GLU A 87 -11.08 -23.63 -7.13
C GLU A 87 -10.16 -24.44 -6.19
N GLU A 88 -10.74 -25.34 -5.40
CA GLU A 88 -9.99 -26.25 -4.52
C GLU A 88 -9.57 -27.51 -5.28
N VAL A 89 -8.30 -27.91 -5.15
CA VAL A 89 -7.71 -29.09 -5.81
C VAL A 89 -6.94 -29.95 -4.82
N GLN A 90 -6.77 -31.24 -5.13
CA GLN A 90 -6.05 -32.17 -4.25
C GLN A 90 -4.54 -31.87 -4.17
N ALA A 91 -3.95 -31.38 -5.26
CA ALA A 91 -2.55 -31.00 -5.35
C ALA A 91 -2.33 -29.98 -6.48
N LEU A 92 -1.30 -29.14 -6.35
CA LEU A 92 -0.81 -28.26 -7.42
C LEU A 92 0.27 -28.98 -8.23
N ASP A 93 0.54 -28.49 -9.44
CA ASP A 93 1.64 -28.96 -10.29
C ASP A 93 3.02 -28.51 -9.79
N ASP A 94 4.05 -29.25 -10.16
CA ASP A 94 5.44 -28.90 -9.83
C ASP A 94 5.95 -27.77 -10.72
N THR A 95 6.75 -26.88 -10.14
CA THR A 95 7.47 -25.82 -10.87
C THR A 95 8.96 -25.88 -10.53
N GLU A 96 9.80 -25.26 -11.36
CA GLU A 96 11.25 -25.15 -11.08
C GLU A 96 11.53 -24.52 -9.70
N ARG A 97 10.68 -23.60 -9.24
CA ARG A 97 10.82 -22.96 -7.93
C ARG A 97 10.37 -23.86 -6.77
N GLY A 98 9.37 -24.72 -6.97
CA GLY A 98 8.79 -25.59 -5.94
C GLY A 98 8.45 -24.84 -4.65
N SER A 99 8.84 -25.41 -3.51
CA SER A 99 8.66 -24.80 -2.18
C SER A 99 9.73 -23.75 -1.80
N GLY A 100 10.56 -23.31 -2.75
CA GLY A 100 11.61 -22.32 -2.52
C GLY A 100 11.08 -20.91 -2.25
N GLY A 101 11.44 -20.33 -1.10
CA GLY A 101 11.06 -18.98 -0.71
C GLY A 101 12.06 -18.34 0.26
N PHE A 102 11.79 -17.12 0.71
CA PHE A 102 12.54 -16.45 1.79
C PHE A 102 14.07 -16.40 1.62
N GLY A 103 14.54 -16.06 0.41
CA GLY A 103 15.98 -16.02 0.11
C GLY A 103 16.56 -17.35 -0.36
N SER A 104 15.73 -18.29 -0.83
CA SER A 104 16.16 -19.57 -1.39
C SER A 104 17.11 -19.46 -2.59
N THR A 105 17.14 -18.31 -3.28
CA THR A 105 18.05 -18.04 -4.41
C THR A 105 19.41 -17.48 -3.97
N GLY A 106 19.70 -17.42 -2.67
CA GLY A 106 20.96 -16.90 -2.16
C GLY A 106 21.07 -15.38 -2.21
N LYS A 107 22.30 -14.87 -2.05
CA LYS A 107 22.60 -13.44 -1.94
C LYS A 107 23.56 -12.90 -3.01
N ASN A 108 24.18 -13.78 -3.81
CA ASN A 108 25.27 -13.45 -4.72
C ASN A 108 25.00 -13.99 -6.12
#